data_AF-A0A0S8KXD3-F1
#
_entry.id   AF-A0A0S8KXD3-F1
#
_cell.length_a   1.000
_cell.length_b   1.000
_cell.length_c   1.000
_cell.angle_alpha   90.00
_cell.angle_beta   90.00
_cell.angle_gamma   90.00
#
_symmetry.space_group_name_H-M   'P 1'
#
loop_
_entity.id
_entity.type
_entity.pdbx_description
1 polymer ?
#
loop_
_entity_poly.entity_id
_entity_poly.type
_entity_poly.pdbx_seq_one_letter_code
_entity_poly.pdbx_strand_id
1 'polypeptide(L)'
;MSAALQGVKRGAKHLLYRSGALSLVARSRDHVRVLMYHGVSSRSLAPEVFEQQVRYLAKHFDFYWASEIPDLLARVPRLSRPAIVLTFDDGLRNNVVNVVPVLQRYGAKATFYVVSDLLDGESMIWNHEILCRLALLDPAGLRELSLDFSSAPNAKWRLLQRFVEGLKDRPDSDRQALLQRLRDRDAAPAYTDWMLEEYRIMS
;
A
#
# COMPACT_ATOMS: atom_id res chain seq x y z
N MET A 1 15.43 4.99 -25.37
CA MET A 1 15.97 6.27 -24.84
C MET A 1 17.33 6.02 -24.21
N SER A 2 18.37 6.78 -24.59
CA SER A 2 19.77 6.57 -24.18
C SER A 2 20.01 6.72 -22.66
N ALA A 3 20.91 5.92 -22.10
CA ALA A 3 21.34 5.97 -20.69
C ALA A 3 21.86 7.36 -20.26
N ALA A 4 22.47 8.12 -21.18
CA ALA A 4 22.94 9.48 -20.93
C ALA A 4 21.79 10.45 -20.60
N LEU A 5 20.66 10.32 -21.30
CA LEU A 5 19.45 11.13 -21.02
C LEU A 5 18.84 10.79 -19.66
N GLN A 6 18.95 9.54 -19.21
CA GLN A 6 18.49 9.14 -17.88
C GLN A 6 19.39 9.71 -16.77
N GLY A 7 20.71 9.76 -16.98
CA GLY A 7 21.66 10.38 -16.07
C GLY A 7 21.42 11.88 -15.85
N VAL A 8 21.24 12.63 -16.95
CA VAL A 8 20.94 14.07 -16.89
C VAL A 8 19.60 14.34 -16.18
N LYS A 9 18.55 13.56 -16.48
CA LYS A 9 17.26 13.68 -15.79
C LYS A 9 17.36 13.44 -14.29
N ARG A 10 18.15 12.45 -13.86
CA ARG A 10 18.38 12.17 -12.43
C ARG A 10 19.14 13.31 -11.75
N GLY A 11 20.20 13.83 -12.38
CA GLY A 11 20.96 14.97 -11.87
C GLY A 11 20.10 16.23 -11.70
N ALA A 12 19.32 16.58 -12.72
CA ALA A 12 18.41 17.71 -12.68
C ALA A 12 17.35 17.56 -11.58
N LYS A 13 16.71 16.39 -11.46
CA LYS A 13 15.75 16.11 -10.38
C LYS A 13 16.38 16.27 -9.01
N HIS A 14 17.61 15.78 -8.82
CA HIS A 14 18.33 15.88 -7.56
C HIS A 14 18.65 17.35 -7.19
N LEU A 15 19.10 18.15 -8.15
CA LEU A 15 19.34 19.58 -7.96
C LEU A 15 18.06 20.34 -7.60
N LEU A 16 16.96 20.09 -8.33
CA LEU A 16 15.66 20.72 -8.05
C LEU A 16 15.06 20.28 -6.71
N TYR A 17 15.35 19.06 -6.26
CA TYR A 17 14.98 18.57 -4.93
C TYR A 17 15.79 19.30 -3.85
N ARG A 18 17.12 19.37 -3.98
CA ARG A 18 18.00 20.01 -3.00
C ARG A 18 17.83 21.51 -2.92
N SER A 19 17.48 22.17 -4.04
CA SER A 19 17.18 23.60 -4.06
C SER A 19 15.81 23.93 -3.48
N GLY A 20 14.95 22.94 -3.25
CA GLY A 20 13.57 23.15 -2.80
C GLY A 20 12.61 23.61 -3.91
N ALA A 21 13.07 23.79 -5.15
CA ALA A 21 12.23 24.20 -6.27
C ALA A 21 11.08 23.20 -6.52
N LEU A 22 11.34 21.89 -6.38
CA LEU A 22 10.28 20.88 -6.44
C LEU A 22 9.25 21.05 -5.32
N SER A 23 9.65 21.52 -4.14
CA SER A 23 8.71 21.75 -3.03
C SER A 23 7.78 22.93 -3.31
N LEU A 24 8.23 23.95 -4.04
CA LEU A 24 7.39 25.08 -4.45
C LEU A 24 6.35 24.65 -5.49
N VAL A 25 6.77 23.90 -6.51
CA VAL A 25 5.85 23.32 -7.51
C VAL A 25 4.89 22.34 -6.85
N ALA A 26 5.38 21.47 -5.97
CA ALA A 26 4.56 20.55 -5.21
C ALA A 26 3.61 21.24 -4.22
N ARG A 27 3.78 22.55 -3.95
CA ARG A 27 2.88 23.38 -3.12
C ARG A 27 2.13 24.42 -3.96
N SER A 28 2.06 24.27 -5.29
CA SER A 28 1.19 25.12 -6.10
C SER A 28 -0.27 24.93 -5.68
N ARG A 29 -1.07 25.99 -5.78
CA ARG A 29 -2.48 25.96 -5.36
C ARG A 29 -3.43 25.55 -6.46
N ASP A 30 -2.92 25.23 -7.66
CA ASP A 30 -3.73 25.00 -8.86
C ASP A 30 -4.20 23.55 -9.03
N HIS A 31 -3.89 22.69 -8.05
CA HIS A 31 -4.21 21.26 -8.09
C HIS A 31 -4.67 20.75 -6.73
N VAL A 32 -5.64 19.82 -6.76
CA VAL A 32 -5.91 18.92 -5.64
C VAL A 32 -4.92 17.76 -5.72
N ARG A 33 -4.26 17.45 -4.61
CA ARG A 33 -3.34 16.32 -4.52
C ARG A 33 -3.99 15.18 -3.78
N VAL A 34 -3.90 13.97 -4.33
CA VAL A 34 -4.36 12.75 -3.68
C VAL A 34 -3.14 11.89 -3.41
N LEU A 35 -2.90 11.54 -2.14
CA LEU A 35 -1.90 10.58 -1.73
C LEU A 35 -2.60 9.31 -1.26
N MET A 36 -2.36 8.23 -1.99
CA MET A 36 -2.93 6.92 -1.71
C MET A 36 -1.90 6.06 -0.98
N TYR A 37 -2.36 5.43 0.10
CA TYR A 37 -1.64 4.47 0.92
C TYR A 37 -2.42 3.14 0.90
N HIS A 38 -1.76 2.03 1.24
CA HIS A 38 -2.46 0.77 1.51
C HIS A 38 -2.44 0.51 3.02
N GLY A 39 -1.26 0.22 3.57
CA GLY A 39 -1.03 0.00 4.99
C GLY A 39 0.21 0.73 5.50
N VAL A 40 0.31 0.83 6.82
CA VAL A 40 1.48 1.37 7.53
C VAL A 40 1.92 0.33 8.54
N SER A 41 3.11 -0.20 8.36
CA SER A 41 3.65 -1.33 9.12
C SER A 41 5.18 -1.34 9.05
N SER A 42 5.80 -2.21 9.84
CA SER A 42 7.26 -2.37 9.83
C SER A 42 7.86 -2.79 8.48
N ARG A 43 7.08 -3.43 7.59
CA ARG A 43 7.57 -3.98 6.30
C ARG A 43 7.17 -3.19 5.06
N SER A 44 6.08 -2.44 5.09
CA SER A 44 5.62 -1.63 3.94
C SER A 44 6.09 -0.17 4.07
N LEU A 45 5.51 0.56 5.02
CA LEU A 45 5.84 1.93 5.36
C LEU A 45 5.90 2.06 6.88
N ALA A 46 7.11 2.22 7.42
CA ALA A 46 7.31 2.32 8.86
C ALA A 46 6.46 3.45 9.47
N PRO A 47 5.80 3.23 10.63
CA PRO A 47 4.94 4.22 11.28
C PRO A 47 5.61 5.58 11.49
N GLU A 48 6.90 5.60 11.83
CA GLU A 48 7.66 6.83 12.07
C GLU A 48 7.86 7.62 10.76
N VAL A 49 8.03 6.92 9.64
CA VAL A 49 8.14 7.55 8.32
C VAL A 49 6.78 8.11 7.90
N PHE A 50 5.70 7.37 8.15
CA PHE A 50 4.35 7.88 7.91
C PHE A 50 4.05 9.14 8.75
N GLU A 51 4.38 9.13 10.04
CA GLU A 51 4.22 10.30 10.90
C GLU A 51 5.04 11.50 10.39
N GLN A 52 6.28 11.27 9.93
CA GLN A 52 7.09 12.33 9.33
C GLN A 52 6.42 12.93 8.08
N GLN A 53 5.80 12.10 7.24
CA GLN A 53 5.04 12.56 6.08
C GLN A 53 3.84 13.40 6.50
N VAL A 54 2.99 12.91 7.41
CA VAL A 54 1.79 13.63 7.88
C VAL A 54 2.17 14.96 8.55
N ARG A 55 3.22 14.97 9.38
CA ARG A 55 3.73 16.20 10.00
C ARG A 55 4.16 17.24 8.96
N TYR A 56 4.84 16.81 7.90
CA TYR A 56 5.21 17.69 6.80
C TYR A 56 3.96 18.22 6.07
N LEU A 57 2.98 17.36 5.82
CA LEU A 57 1.74 17.74 5.17
C LEU A 57 0.94 18.75 6.00
N ALA A 58 0.78 18.53 7.30
CA ALA A 58 0.11 19.45 8.21
C ALA A 58 0.75 20.85 8.22
N LYS A 59 2.07 20.93 8.07
CA LYS A 59 2.78 22.22 7.98
C LYS A 59 2.47 22.98 6.69
N HIS A 60 2.22 22.28 5.57
CA HIS A 60 2.25 22.88 4.23
C HIS A 60 0.95 22.81 3.43
N PHE A 61 -0.01 21.97 3.83
CA PHE A 61 -1.27 21.72 3.13
C PHE A 61 -2.45 21.83 4.08
N ASP A 62 -3.65 21.90 3.51
CA ASP A 62 -4.91 21.68 4.21
C ASP A 62 -5.49 20.33 3.80
N PHE A 63 -5.91 19.55 4.79
CA PHE A 63 -6.47 18.22 4.57
C PHE A 63 -7.96 18.28 4.22
N TYR A 64 -8.36 17.42 3.30
CA TYR A 64 -9.74 17.24 2.86
C TYR A 64 -10.10 15.76 2.72
N TRP A 65 -11.39 15.45 2.84
CA TRP A 65 -11.94 14.13 2.52
C TRP A 65 -11.98 13.94 1.00
N ALA A 66 -11.93 12.69 0.54
CA ALA A 66 -12.05 12.40 -0.89
C ALA A 66 -13.41 12.84 -1.46
N SER A 67 -14.47 12.81 -0.64
CA SER A 67 -15.80 13.30 -1.02
C SER A 67 -15.85 14.82 -1.29
N GLU A 68 -14.88 15.59 -0.79
CA GLU A 68 -14.80 17.04 -1.00
C GLU A 68 -14.11 17.39 -2.34
N ILE A 69 -13.52 16.42 -3.05
CA ILE A 69 -12.77 16.66 -4.30
C ILE A 69 -13.59 17.41 -5.36
N PRO A 70 -14.85 17.06 -5.68
CA PRO A 70 -15.63 17.78 -6.69
C PRO A 70 -15.76 19.28 -6.39
N ASP A 71 -16.05 19.63 -5.14
CA ASP A 71 -16.19 21.03 -4.70
C ASP A 71 -14.83 21.74 -4.65
N LEU A 72 -13.77 21.03 -4.26
CA LEU A 72 -12.42 21.56 -4.27
C LEU A 72 -11.98 21.96 -5.66
N LEU A 73 -12.22 21.12 -6.68
CA LEU A 73 -11.82 21.41 -8.06
C LEU A 73 -12.38 22.74 -8.58
N ALA A 74 -13.57 23.14 -8.15
CA ALA A 74 -14.16 24.44 -8.48
C ALA A 74 -13.53 25.63 -7.72
N ARG A 75 -12.84 25.38 -6.59
CA ARG A 75 -12.37 26.39 -5.63
C ARG A 75 -10.85 26.48 -5.51
N VAL A 76 -10.11 25.52 -6.08
CA VAL A 76 -8.66 25.38 -6.07
C VAL A 76 -7.90 26.71 -6.26
N PRO A 77 -8.24 27.58 -7.25
CA PRO A 77 -7.56 28.87 -7.42
C PRO A 77 -7.73 29.85 -6.24
N ARG A 78 -8.70 29.61 -5.35
CA ARG A 78 -9.10 30.50 -4.25
C ARG A 78 -8.70 29.97 -2.87
N LEU A 79 -8.06 28.80 -2.79
CA LEU A 79 -7.66 28.25 -1.50
C LEU A 79 -6.51 29.06 -0.88
N SER A 80 -6.55 29.25 0.43
CA SER A 80 -5.50 29.94 1.19
C SER A 80 -4.21 29.11 1.29
N ARG A 81 -4.34 27.78 1.26
CA ARG A 81 -3.26 26.79 1.27
C ARG A 81 -3.54 25.67 0.27
N PRO A 82 -2.52 24.97 -0.24
CA PRO A 82 -2.72 23.87 -1.18
C PRO A 82 -3.53 22.72 -0.55
N ALA A 83 -4.46 22.14 -1.30
CA ALA A 83 -5.27 21.03 -0.83
C ALA A 83 -4.54 19.69 -0.95
N ILE A 84 -4.72 18.83 0.06
CA ILE A 84 -4.31 17.44 0.03
C ILE A 84 -5.41 16.51 0.56
N VAL A 85 -5.59 15.38 -0.11
CA VAL A 85 -6.48 14.30 0.27
C VAL A 85 -5.62 13.07 0.51
N LEU A 86 -5.85 12.40 1.64
CA LEU A 86 -5.23 11.11 1.94
C LEU A 86 -6.26 10.01 1.73
N THR A 87 -5.88 8.94 1.02
CA THR A 87 -6.70 7.75 0.88
C THR A 87 -5.95 6.52 1.35
N PHE A 88 -6.67 5.56 1.92
CA PHE A 88 -6.16 4.27 2.37
C PHE A 88 -7.03 3.18 1.78
N ASP A 89 -6.43 2.33 0.97
CA ASP A 89 -7.14 1.25 0.30
C ASP A 89 -7.01 -0.06 1.12
N ASP A 90 -7.62 -1.14 0.63
CA ASP A 90 -7.59 -2.50 1.17
C ASP A 90 -8.28 -2.74 2.52
N GLY A 91 -8.43 -1.73 3.38
CA GLY A 91 -9.02 -1.92 4.71
C GLY A 91 -8.11 -2.67 5.69
N LEU A 92 -6.78 -2.53 5.56
CA LEU A 92 -5.81 -3.20 6.44
C LEU A 92 -5.95 -2.74 7.90
N ARG A 93 -5.92 -3.71 8.83
CA ARG A 93 -6.02 -3.49 10.28
C ARG A 93 -4.91 -2.60 10.82
N ASN A 94 -3.73 -2.67 10.24
CA ASN A 94 -2.60 -1.81 10.62
C ASN A 94 -2.88 -0.32 10.44
N ASN A 95 -3.84 0.07 9.61
CA ASN A 95 -4.29 1.45 9.52
C ASN A 95 -4.97 1.92 10.81
N VAL A 96 -5.79 1.08 11.43
CA VAL A 96 -6.43 1.41 12.73
C VAL A 96 -5.36 1.60 13.80
N VAL A 97 -4.34 0.75 13.80
CA VAL A 97 -3.29 0.75 14.83
C VAL A 97 -2.29 1.88 14.63
N ASN A 98 -1.82 2.11 13.40
CA ASN A 98 -0.67 2.97 13.11
C ASN A 98 -1.04 4.30 12.44
N VAL A 99 -2.13 4.35 11.67
CA VAL A 99 -2.53 5.54 10.90
C VAL A 99 -3.44 6.45 11.70
N VAL A 100 -4.52 5.90 12.27
CA VAL A 100 -5.56 6.67 12.96
C VAL A 100 -4.99 7.57 14.08
N PRO A 101 -4.10 7.10 14.98
CA PRO A 101 -3.55 7.95 16.02
C PRO A 101 -2.74 9.14 15.48
N VAL A 102 -2.02 8.94 14.38
CA VAL A 102 -1.23 9.99 13.71
C VAL A 102 -2.17 11.02 13.08
N LEU A 103 -3.21 10.58 12.37
CA LEU A 103 -4.19 11.49 11.78
C LEU A 103 -4.86 12.38 12.84
N GLN A 104 -5.27 11.77 13.97
CA GLN A 104 -5.85 12.49 15.11
C GLN A 104 -4.87 13.53 15.69
N ARG A 105 -3.61 13.13 15.90
CA ARG A 105 -2.56 14.01 16.44
C ARG A 105 -2.34 15.27 15.61
N TYR A 106 -2.46 15.17 14.29
CA TYR A 106 -2.20 16.29 13.35
C TYR A 106 -3.47 16.94 12.80
N GLY A 107 -4.67 16.53 13.24
CA GLY A 107 -5.94 17.03 12.71
C GLY A 107 -6.11 16.75 11.21
N ALA A 108 -5.52 15.65 10.73
CA ALA A 108 -5.54 15.28 9.32
C ALA A 108 -6.82 14.51 8.98
N LYS A 109 -7.41 14.82 7.82
CA LYS A 109 -8.51 14.07 7.22
C LYS A 109 -7.96 12.99 6.27
N ALA A 110 -8.57 11.81 6.28
CA ALA A 110 -8.24 10.72 5.37
C ALA A 110 -9.47 9.85 5.07
N THR A 111 -9.59 9.33 3.85
CA THR A 111 -10.69 8.43 3.45
C THR A 111 -10.20 6.99 3.40
N PHE A 112 -10.90 6.07 4.05
CA PHE A 112 -10.58 4.64 4.05
C PHE A 112 -11.56 3.90 3.11
N TYR A 113 -11.03 3.20 2.12
CA TYR A 113 -11.78 2.32 1.22
C TYR A 113 -11.59 0.89 1.69
N VAL A 114 -12.68 0.30 2.20
CA VAL A 114 -12.68 -1.02 2.83
C VAL A 114 -13.40 -2.05 1.95
N VAL A 115 -12.97 -3.30 2.04
CA VAL A 115 -13.64 -4.44 1.39
C VAL A 115 -14.67 -5.00 2.37
N SER A 116 -15.94 -4.60 2.24
CA SER A 116 -17.00 -4.91 3.21
C SER A 116 -17.14 -6.40 3.53
N ASP A 117 -16.96 -7.26 2.54
CA ASP A 117 -17.12 -8.71 2.67
C ASP A 117 -16.02 -9.37 3.51
N LEU A 118 -14.95 -8.63 3.85
CA LEU A 118 -13.80 -9.10 4.61
C LEU A 118 -13.68 -8.46 6.00
N LEU A 119 -14.68 -7.67 6.43
CA LEU A 119 -14.68 -6.97 7.73
C LEU A 119 -15.06 -7.90 8.90
N ASP A 120 -14.34 -9.00 9.04
CA ASP A 120 -14.52 -10.00 10.11
C ASP A 120 -13.37 -10.02 11.12
N GLY A 121 -12.32 -9.23 10.89
CA GLY A 121 -11.11 -9.14 11.73
C GLY A 121 -10.13 -10.30 11.58
N GLU A 122 -10.41 -11.29 10.74
CA GLU A 122 -9.59 -12.50 10.57
C GLU A 122 -9.16 -12.73 9.11
N SER A 123 -9.89 -12.15 8.17
CA SER A 123 -9.66 -12.30 6.73
C SER A 123 -8.48 -11.49 6.20
N MET A 124 -7.99 -11.92 5.03
CA MET A 124 -7.02 -11.23 4.20
C MET A 124 -7.57 -11.10 2.78
N ILE A 125 -7.10 -10.12 2.01
CA ILE A 125 -7.39 -10.07 0.57
C ILE A 125 -6.76 -11.29 -0.11
N TRP A 126 -7.41 -11.83 -1.14
CA TRP A 126 -7.03 -13.09 -1.80
C TRP A 126 -5.54 -13.20 -2.13
N ASN A 127 -4.91 -12.14 -2.61
CA ASN A 127 -3.50 -12.13 -3.00
C ASN A 127 -2.59 -12.24 -1.76
N HIS A 128 -2.95 -11.55 -0.68
CA HIS A 128 -2.24 -11.65 0.60
C HIS A 128 -2.42 -13.04 1.23
N GLU A 129 -3.63 -13.60 1.18
CA GLU A 129 -3.92 -14.94 1.71
C GLU A 129 -3.12 -16.02 0.94
N ILE A 130 -3.15 -15.99 -0.40
CA ILE A 130 -2.36 -16.90 -1.24
C ILE A 130 -0.86 -16.75 -0.92
N LEU A 131 -0.36 -15.51 -0.85
CA LEU A 131 1.06 -15.25 -0.56
C LEU A 131 1.47 -15.84 0.80
N CYS A 132 0.69 -15.60 1.86
CA CYS A 132 0.97 -16.10 3.19
C CYS A 132 0.91 -17.63 3.25
N ARG A 133 -0.14 -18.24 2.69
CA ARG A 133 -0.29 -19.70 2.64
C ARG A 133 0.86 -20.36 1.87
N LEU A 134 1.26 -19.83 0.71
CA LEU A 134 2.41 -20.34 -0.05
C LEU A 134 3.73 -20.16 0.72
N ALA A 135 3.88 -19.08 1.48
CA ALA A 135 5.08 -18.84 2.27
C ALA A 135 5.25 -19.86 3.40
N LEU A 136 4.14 -20.35 3.97
CA LEU A 136 4.10 -21.40 4.99
C LEU A 136 4.39 -22.80 4.44
N LEU A 137 4.25 -23.04 3.13
CA LEU A 137 4.55 -24.34 2.53
C LEU A 137 6.04 -24.67 2.56
N ASP A 138 6.33 -25.94 2.80
CA ASP A 138 7.64 -26.55 2.64
C ASP A 138 7.98 -26.74 1.14
N PRO A 139 9.22 -27.13 0.80
CA PRO A 139 9.60 -27.33 -0.60
C PRO A 139 8.79 -28.41 -1.33
N ALA A 140 8.27 -29.42 -0.63
CA ALA A 140 7.44 -30.46 -1.24
C ALA A 140 6.07 -29.90 -1.66
N GLY A 141 5.39 -29.18 -0.77
CA GLY A 141 4.11 -28.54 -1.06
C GLY A 141 4.19 -27.49 -2.17
N LEU A 142 5.31 -26.78 -2.30
CA LEU A 142 5.52 -25.87 -3.42
C LEU A 142 5.67 -26.62 -4.76
N ARG A 143 6.42 -27.73 -4.79
CA ARG A 143 6.59 -28.54 -6.01
C ARG A 143 5.28 -29.16 -6.51
N GLU A 144 4.38 -29.52 -5.61
CA GLU A 144 3.02 -29.97 -5.97
C GLU A 144 2.19 -28.90 -6.70
N LEU A 145 2.55 -27.63 -6.52
CA LEU A 145 1.97 -26.49 -7.22
C LEU A 145 2.82 -26.05 -8.44
N SER A 146 3.78 -26.89 -8.85
CA SER A 146 4.75 -26.59 -9.90
C SER A 146 5.59 -25.33 -9.60
N LEU A 147 5.79 -25.03 -8.32
CA LEU A 147 6.66 -23.95 -7.85
C LEU A 147 7.94 -24.55 -7.26
N ASP A 148 9.09 -24.21 -7.84
CA ASP A 148 10.38 -24.61 -7.30
C ASP A 148 11.28 -23.38 -7.09
N PHE A 149 11.61 -23.14 -5.81
CA PHE A 149 12.51 -22.08 -5.37
C PHE A 149 13.76 -22.63 -4.67
N SER A 150 14.01 -23.94 -4.77
CA SER A 150 15.15 -24.61 -4.13
C SER A 150 16.50 -24.03 -4.57
N SER A 151 16.58 -23.52 -5.79
CA SER A 151 17.76 -22.85 -6.35
C SER A 151 18.00 -21.43 -5.83
N ALA A 152 17.04 -20.84 -5.12
CA ALA A 152 17.12 -19.46 -4.63
C ALA A 152 16.38 -19.26 -3.29
N PRO A 153 16.81 -19.92 -2.19
CA PRO A 153 16.10 -19.90 -0.91
C PRO A 153 15.96 -18.49 -0.32
N ASN A 154 17.00 -17.66 -0.44
CA ASN A 154 16.99 -16.26 0.01
C ASN A 154 16.07 -15.35 -0.84
N ALA A 155 15.58 -15.85 -1.97
CA ALA A 155 14.67 -15.14 -2.86
C ALA A 155 13.24 -15.71 -2.83
N LYS A 156 12.95 -16.76 -2.03
CA LYS A 156 11.63 -17.42 -1.94
C LYS A 156 10.51 -16.39 -1.87
N TRP A 157 10.59 -15.46 -0.92
CA TRP A 157 9.57 -14.43 -0.72
C TRP A 157 9.35 -13.56 -1.96
N ARG A 158 10.43 -13.05 -2.57
CA ARG A 158 10.36 -12.22 -3.78
C ARG A 158 9.77 -12.99 -4.96
N LEU A 159 10.09 -14.27 -5.09
CA LEU A 159 9.58 -15.13 -6.16
C LEU A 159 8.09 -15.44 -5.96
N LEU A 160 7.67 -15.70 -4.72
CA LEU A 160 6.26 -15.83 -4.36
C LEU A 160 5.47 -14.55 -4.65
N GLN A 161 6.01 -13.38 -4.29
CA GLN A 161 5.38 -12.09 -4.61
C GLN A 161 5.19 -11.92 -6.12
N ARG A 162 6.22 -12.23 -6.91
CA ARG A 162 6.13 -12.17 -8.38
C ARG A 162 5.11 -13.15 -8.95
N PHE A 163 5.06 -14.36 -8.40
CA PHE A 163 4.08 -15.36 -8.79
C PHE A 163 2.65 -14.87 -8.53
N VAL A 164 2.38 -14.39 -7.30
CA VAL A 164 1.06 -13.86 -6.92
C VAL A 164 0.69 -12.63 -7.73
N GLU A 165 1.65 -11.74 -8.03
CA GLU A 165 1.41 -10.59 -8.90
C GLU A 165 0.97 -11.05 -10.30
N GLY A 166 1.61 -12.07 -10.86
CA GLY A 166 1.24 -12.65 -12.15
C GLY A 166 -0.11 -13.38 -12.15
N LEU A 167 -0.72 -13.65 -10.98
CA LEU A 167 -2.09 -14.17 -10.91
C LEU A 167 -3.14 -13.09 -11.20
N LYS A 168 -2.81 -11.80 -11.09
CA LYS A 168 -3.76 -10.71 -11.39
C LYS A 168 -4.19 -10.68 -12.85
N ASP A 169 -3.30 -11.12 -13.75
CA ASP A 169 -3.57 -11.22 -15.18
C ASP A 169 -4.35 -12.48 -15.57
N ARG A 170 -4.61 -13.40 -14.61
CA ARG A 170 -5.37 -14.63 -14.85
C ARG A 170 -6.86 -14.42 -14.61
N PRO A 171 -7.72 -15.26 -15.23
CA PRO A 171 -9.14 -15.31 -14.92
C PRO A 171 -9.40 -15.47 -13.42
N ASP A 172 -10.50 -14.90 -12.94
CA ASP A 172 -10.85 -14.98 -11.52
C ASP A 172 -11.03 -16.43 -11.04
N SER A 173 -11.57 -17.29 -11.90
CA SER A 173 -11.72 -18.73 -11.65
C SER A 173 -10.39 -19.40 -11.28
N ASP A 174 -9.28 -19.00 -11.89
CA ASP A 174 -7.96 -19.59 -11.62
C ASP A 174 -7.46 -19.19 -10.23
N ARG A 175 -7.68 -17.92 -9.87
CA ARG A 175 -7.31 -17.38 -8.55
C ARG A 175 -8.14 -18.05 -7.45
N GLN A 176 -9.44 -18.17 -7.67
CA GLN A 176 -10.36 -18.83 -6.74
C GLN A 176 -10.03 -20.31 -6.60
N ALA A 177 -9.76 -21.02 -7.70
CA ALA A 177 -9.39 -22.44 -7.65
C ALA A 177 -8.09 -22.67 -6.89
N LEU A 178 -7.06 -21.82 -7.09
CA LEU A 178 -5.83 -21.92 -6.32
C LEU A 178 -6.05 -21.62 -4.83
N LEU A 179 -6.77 -20.55 -4.52
CA LEU A 179 -7.07 -20.19 -3.14
C LEU A 179 -7.86 -21.30 -2.44
N GLN A 180 -8.86 -21.89 -3.11
CA GLN A 180 -9.63 -23.00 -2.58
C GLN A 180 -8.73 -24.22 -2.32
N ARG A 181 -7.87 -24.60 -3.27
CA ARG A 181 -6.91 -25.70 -3.06
C ARG A 181 -5.99 -25.47 -1.86
N LEU A 182 -5.57 -24.21 -1.62
CA LEU A 182 -4.74 -23.86 -0.47
C LEU A 182 -5.53 -23.89 0.86
N ARG A 183 -6.82 -23.54 0.83
CA ARG A 183 -7.73 -23.66 1.98
C ARG A 183 -8.08 -25.10 2.31
N ASP A 184 -8.29 -25.94 1.29
CA ASP A 184 -8.57 -27.37 1.46
C ASP A 184 -7.37 -28.11 2.06
N ARG A 185 -6.14 -27.69 1.73
CA ARG A 185 -4.91 -28.23 2.29
C ARG A 185 -4.74 -27.90 3.77
N ASP A 186 -5.14 -26.70 4.17
CA ASP A 186 -5.01 -26.21 5.55
C ASP A 186 -6.14 -25.22 5.84
N ALA A 187 -7.18 -25.67 6.53
CA ALA A 187 -8.33 -24.83 6.82
C ALA A 187 -8.02 -23.69 7.81
N ALA A 188 -7.00 -23.85 8.67
CA ALA A 188 -6.69 -22.93 9.76
C ALA A 188 -5.16 -22.74 9.88
N PRO A 189 -4.53 -22.07 8.89
CA PRO A 189 -3.09 -21.89 8.87
C PRO A 189 -2.62 -21.07 10.06
N ALA A 190 -1.53 -21.53 10.69
CA ALA A 190 -0.84 -20.80 11.74
C ALA A 190 -0.02 -19.64 11.14
N TYR A 191 -0.70 -18.57 10.73
CA TYR A 191 -0.03 -17.36 10.27
C TYR A 191 0.88 -16.78 11.36
N THR A 192 2.08 -16.38 10.97
CA THR A 192 3.01 -15.71 11.88
C THR A 192 2.51 -14.29 12.21
N ASP A 193 2.87 -13.76 13.38
CA ASP A 193 2.47 -12.42 13.83
C ASP A 193 2.72 -11.32 12.78
N TRP A 194 3.88 -11.34 12.12
CA TRP A 194 4.19 -10.32 11.11
C TRP A 194 3.27 -10.40 9.87
N MET A 195 2.75 -11.58 9.51
CA MET A 195 1.77 -11.70 8.41
C MET A 195 0.44 -11.08 8.80
N LEU A 196 0.03 -11.29 10.06
CA LEU A 196 -1.20 -10.72 10.61
C LEU A 196 -1.08 -9.20 10.78
N GLU A 197 0.07 -8.70 11.24
CA GLU A 197 0.38 -7.26 11.29
C GLU A 197 0.32 -6.61 9.90
N GLU A 198 0.82 -7.29 8.88
CA GLU A 198 0.93 -6.75 7.54
C GLU A 198 -0.39 -6.79 6.77
N TYR A 199 -1.10 -7.91 6.81
CA TYR A 199 -2.10 -8.25 5.79
C TYR A 199 -3.53 -8.49 6.30
N ARG A 200 -3.74 -8.55 7.62
CA ARG A 200 -5.07 -8.75 8.20
C ARG A 200 -5.98 -7.56 7.92
N ILE A 201 -7.22 -7.82 7.53
CA ILE A 201 -8.27 -6.80 7.35
C ILE A 201 -8.84 -6.37 8.71
N MET A 202 -9.28 -5.12 8.79
CA MET A 202 -9.92 -4.58 10.00
C MET A 202 -11.31 -5.19 10.27
N SER A 203 -11.80 -4.99 11.50
CA SER A 203 -13.16 -5.34 11.96
C SER A 203 -13.91 -4.10 12.41
#